data_AF-A0AA37XKD9-F1
#
_entry.id   AF-A0AA37XKD9-F1
#
_cell.length_a   1.000
_cell.length_b   1.000
_cell.length_c   1.000
_cell.angle_alpha   90.00
_cell.angle_beta   90.00
_cell.angle_gamma   90.00
#
_symmetry.space_group_name_H-M   'P 1'
#
loop_
_entity.id
_entity.type
_entity.pdbx_description
1 polymer ?
#
loop_
_entity_poly.entity_id
_entity_poly.type
_entity_poly.pdbx_seq_one_letter_code
_entity_poly.pdbx_strand_id
1 'polypeptide(L)'
;MKKVYLLLFSVLVLSACSQDETATNSVSEASDTVETSVQTSESSSSETTSETSTQSTETSSSEQTTEETSSAEDEEDFPYAVDLDDFVGGKDPAGKTIHHQIFETNQDDLPPDITVNTKALNNFGKEISIDLTGGEHLHYPVSISSVPTKEITLTGDNGEKRDVEVNTEVKLENYEKNDDSLKIEGDTYYLFYNDEGTMSLAARNFDENPGEKDLDSKNMVEYVQEYPNSAEDTADEDTEETSEDNSENEEKAEEYYDSIKAAWEEQQDYIDSIDDPDIKQSVQTPYSAAIAEATSLQRENPDDVEIIKKSAKKVVDGE
;
A
#
# COMPACT_ATOMS: atom_id res chain seq x y z
N MET A 1 -61.83 -5.58 -16.05
CA MET A 1 -61.36 -5.54 -14.64
C MET A 1 -60.04 -4.81 -14.60
N LYS A 2 -59.81 -3.90 -13.63
CA LYS A 2 -58.50 -3.34 -13.17
C LYS A 2 -57.61 -2.65 -14.22
N LYS A 3 -56.89 -1.56 -13.95
CA LYS A 3 -57.00 -0.44 -12.99
C LYS A 3 -56.28 0.74 -13.68
N VAL A 4 -56.86 1.93 -13.71
CA VAL A 4 -56.14 3.14 -14.16
C VAL A 4 -55.57 3.82 -12.92
N TYR A 5 -54.26 4.05 -12.88
CA TYR A 5 -53.65 4.90 -11.86
C TYR A 5 -53.57 6.33 -12.38
N LEU A 6 -54.11 7.26 -11.59
CA LEU A 6 -54.24 8.67 -11.91
C LEU A 6 -53.14 9.43 -11.16
N LEU A 7 -52.26 10.10 -11.91
CA LEU A 7 -51.23 10.99 -11.37
C LEU A 7 -51.90 12.16 -10.63
N LEU A 8 -51.55 12.34 -9.35
CA LEU A 8 -52.06 13.42 -8.53
C LEU A 8 -50.92 14.03 -7.69
N PHE A 9 -50.18 14.94 -8.33
CA PHE A 9 -49.22 15.81 -7.64
C PHE A 9 -49.96 16.64 -6.58
N SER A 10 -49.64 16.41 -5.30
CA SER A 10 -50.12 17.23 -4.19
C SER A 10 -48.95 17.98 -3.58
N VAL A 11 -48.80 19.25 -4.00
CA VAL A 11 -47.88 20.18 -3.34
C VAL A 11 -48.48 20.57 -2.00
N LEU A 12 -47.79 20.27 -0.91
CA LEU A 12 -48.18 20.73 0.43
C LEU A 12 -47.15 21.76 0.93
N VAL A 13 -47.53 23.02 0.81
CA VAL A 13 -46.81 24.14 1.43
C VAL A 13 -47.15 24.15 2.92
N LEU A 14 -46.13 24.18 3.78
CA LEU A 14 -46.27 24.55 5.19
C LEU A 14 -45.45 25.81 5.48
N SER A 15 -46.16 26.92 5.59
CA SER A 15 -45.63 28.18 6.13
C SER A 15 -46.37 28.49 7.43
N ALA A 16 -45.65 28.64 8.54
CA ALA A 16 -46.15 29.28 9.74
C ALA A 16 -44.98 29.92 10.52
N CYS A 17 -45.06 31.22 10.73
CA CYS A 17 -44.02 32.01 11.39
C CYS A 17 -44.11 31.90 12.93
N SER A 18 -43.03 32.24 13.61
CA SER A 18 -43.15 33.31 14.60
C SER A 18 -41.97 34.27 14.45
N GLN A 19 -42.27 35.55 14.27
CA GLN A 19 -41.31 36.62 14.48
C GLN A 19 -41.20 36.87 15.99
N ASP A 20 -40.07 37.41 16.42
CA ASP A 20 -40.14 38.69 17.13
C ASP A 20 -39.02 39.61 16.60
N GLU A 21 -39.31 40.89 16.49
CA GLU A 21 -38.38 41.89 15.96
C GLU A 21 -37.73 42.67 17.10
N THR A 22 -36.46 43.03 16.96
CA THR A 22 -36.10 44.45 16.73
C THR A 22 -34.59 44.64 16.56
N ALA A 23 -34.22 45.45 15.57
CA ALA A 23 -32.89 46.03 15.48
C ALA A 23 -32.87 47.37 16.23
N THR A 24 -31.73 47.74 16.85
CA THR A 24 -30.86 48.85 16.38
C THR A 24 -29.85 49.36 17.44
N ASN A 25 -28.60 49.49 16.97
CA ASN A 25 -27.65 50.58 17.19
C ASN A 25 -26.97 50.93 18.54
N SER A 26 -25.72 51.38 18.32
CA SER A 26 -24.98 52.47 18.97
C SER A 26 -24.35 52.29 20.37
N VAL A 27 -23.04 52.06 20.36
CA VAL A 27 -22.00 53.08 20.66
C VAL A 27 -22.02 53.75 22.06
N SER A 28 -21.04 53.31 22.86
CA SER A 28 -20.10 54.08 23.70
C SER A 28 -20.49 54.69 25.06
N GLU A 29 -19.48 54.63 25.96
CA GLU A 29 -19.25 55.42 27.18
C GLU A 29 -20.18 55.17 28.39
N ALA A 30 -19.75 55.29 29.66
CA ALA A 30 -18.42 55.22 30.30
C ALA A 30 -18.63 55.19 31.84
N SER A 31 -17.65 54.69 32.61
CA SER A 31 -17.34 54.90 34.05
C SER A 31 -16.60 53.64 34.56
N ASP A 32 -15.32 53.69 34.94
CA ASP A 32 -14.80 54.15 36.25
C ASP A 32 -15.20 53.21 37.41
N THR A 33 -14.33 52.70 38.28
CA THR A 33 -12.94 53.06 38.68
C THR A 33 -12.15 51.80 39.10
N VAL A 34 -10.88 51.60 38.71
CA VAL A 34 -9.61 51.93 39.42
C VAL A 34 -9.38 51.24 40.78
N GLU A 35 -8.41 50.30 40.84
CA GLU A 35 -7.09 50.41 41.54
C GLU A 35 -6.09 49.52 40.76
N THR A 36 -4.96 50.02 40.21
CA THR A 36 -3.67 50.38 40.86
C THR A 36 -2.96 49.12 41.43
N SER A 37 -1.75 48.69 41.04
CA SER A 37 -0.53 49.37 40.57
C SER A 37 0.25 48.48 39.56
N VAL A 38 0.65 48.91 38.34
CA VAL A 38 1.95 49.52 37.94
C VAL A 38 3.19 49.15 38.80
N GLN A 39 4.41 48.90 38.27
CA GLN A 39 4.98 49.08 36.92
C GLN A 39 6.30 48.27 36.70
N THR A 40 6.60 47.93 35.43
CA THR A 40 7.89 48.08 34.66
C THR A 40 9.23 48.29 35.40
N SER A 41 10.42 47.85 34.95
CA SER A 41 10.88 47.22 33.68
C SER A 41 12.42 46.98 33.67
N GLU A 42 12.91 46.46 32.53
CA GLU A 42 14.26 46.63 31.93
C GLU A 42 15.36 45.57 32.15
N SER A 43 16.11 45.37 31.06
CA SER A 43 17.11 44.34 30.80
C SER A 43 18.51 44.72 31.31
N SER A 44 19.40 43.74 31.51
CA SER A 44 20.57 43.53 30.62
C SER A 44 21.64 42.57 31.18
N SER A 45 22.04 41.63 30.34
CA SER A 45 23.40 41.14 30.00
C SER A 45 24.55 40.98 31.02
N SER A 46 25.38 39.96 30.71
CA SER A 46 26.83 39.83 30.97
C SER A 46 27.26 39.41 32.38
N GLU A 47 27.81 38.18 32.53
CA GLU A 47 29.26 37.85 32.57
C GLU A 47 29.86 37.92 34.00
N THR A 48 30.89 37.17 34.43
CA THR A 48 31.91 36.34 33.76
C THR A 48 32.54 35.31 34.74
N THR A 49 33.13 34.24 34.18
CA THR A 49 34.36 33.48 34.59
C THR A 49 34.64 33.00 36.03
N SER A 50 35.10 31.74 36.15
CA SER A 50 36.51 31.35 36.48
C SER A 50 36.58 29.84 36.78
N GLU A 51 37.66 29.04 36.61
CA GLU A 51 39.00 29.12 35.99
C GLU A 51 39.53 27.65 35.92
N THR A 52 40.03 27.13 34.78
CA THR A 52 41.46 27.07 34.34
C THR A 52 42.29 25.87 34.83
N SER A 53 42.81 25.06 33.88
CA SER A 53 44.25 24.72 33.70
C SER A 53 44.45 23.70 32.55
N THR A 54 44.98 24.04 31.36
CA THR A 54 46.42 24.23 30.95
C THR A 54 47.25 22.93 30.86
N GLN A 55 48.13 22.66 29.87
CA GLN A 55 48.53 23.39 28.64
C GLN A 55 49.49 22.55 27.75
N SER A 56 49.35 22.71 26.43
CA SER A 56 50.22 22.51 25.24
C SER A 56 51.59 21.79 25.27
N THR A 57 51.93 21.12 24.15
CA THR A 57 53.15 21.46 23.36
C THR A 57 53.09 20.99 21.89
N GLU A 58 54.07 21.40 21.07
CA GLU A 58 54.08 21.39 19.59
C GLU A 58 55.41 20.76 19.05
N THR A 59 55.73 20.64 17.74
CA THR A 59 55.12 21.13 16.48
C THR A 59 55.49 20.20 15.29
N SER A 60 54.73 20.30 14.18
CA SER A 60 55.18 20.08 12.77
C SER A 60 55.42 18.68 12.18
N SER A 61 54.66 18.46 11.09
CA SER A 61 55.10 17.98 9.75
C SER A 61 55.27 16.49 9.48
N SER A 62 54.48 16.02 8.50
CA SER A 62 54.65 14.82 7.64
C SER A 62 54.62 13.46 8.37
N GLU A 63 54.03 12.38 7.85
CA GLU A 63 53.68 12.03 6.46
C GLU A 63 52.25 11.43 6.32
N GLN A 64 51.84 11.29 5.06
CA GLN A 64 50.64 10.65 4.53
C GLN A 64 50.40 9.22 5.06
N THR A 65 49.20 8.95 5.61
CA THR A 65 48.51 7.65 5.47
C THR A 65 47.01 7.90 5.50
N THR A 66 46.34 7.59 4.39
CA THR A 66 44.88 7.55 4.28
C THR A 66 44.40 6.22 4.86
N GLU A 67 43.89 6.25 6.09
CA GLU A 67 42.88 5.27 6.50
C GLU A 67 41.53 5.92 6.20
N GLU A 68 40.87 5.43 5.14
CA GLU A 68 39.51 5.84 4.87
C GLU A 68 38.63 5.27 5.98
N THR A 69 38.06 6.15 6.80
CA THR A 69 36.89 5.81 7.59
C THR A 69 35.76 5.55 6.61
N SER A 70 35.67 4.32 6.10
CA SER A 70 34.42 3.80 5.57
C SER A 70 33.43 3.88 6.72
N SER A 71 32.47 4.80 6.64
CA SER A 71 31.19 4.59 7.32
C SER A 71 30.73 3.21 6.87
N ALA A 72 30.67 2.27 7.80
CA ALA A 72 29.66 1.25 7.68
C ALA A 72 28.35 2.01 7.80
N GLU A 73 27.71 2.26 6.65
CA GLU A 73 26.26 2.39 6.65
C GLU A 73 25.80 1.03 7.19
N ASP A 74 25.18 1.01 8.37
CA ASP A 74 24.55 -0.21 8.87
C ASP A 74 23.42 -0.52 7.87
N GLU A 75 23.60 -1.56 7.05
CA GLU A 75 22.53 -2.10 6.20
C GLU A 75 21.50 -2.72 7.15
N GLU A 76 20.54 -1.91 7.58
CA GLU A 76 19.36 -2.34 8.34
C GLU A 76 18.62 -3.41 7.52
N ASP A 77 18.65 -4.64 8.01
CA ASP A 77 18.05 -5.79 7.34
C ASP A 77 16.52 -5.75 7.49
N PHE A 78 15.82 -5.88 6.36
CA PHE A 78 14.38 -5.81 6.26
C PHE A 78 13.84 -7.10 5.61
N PRO A 79 13.85 -8.26 6.31
CA PRO A 79 13.59 -9.59 5.74
C PRO A 79 12.28 -9.74 4.96
N TYR A 80 11.21 -9.08 5.40
CA TYR A 80 9.88 -9.14 4.80
C TYR A 80 9.60 -8.02 3.79
N ALA A 81 10.65 -7.35 3.28
CA ALA A 81 10.50 -6.17 2.44
C ALA A 81 9.98 -6.54 1.05
N VAL A 82 8.93 -5.83 0.63
CA VAL A 82 8.38 -5.98 -0.71
C VAL A 82 9.22 -5.16 -1.69
N ASP A 83 9.75 -5.81 -2.71
CA ASP A 83 10.48 -5.12 -3.77
C ASP A 83 9.49 -4.26 -4.58
N LEU A 84 9.77 -2.96 -4.68
CA LEU A 84 8.93 -2.04 -5.45
C LEU A 84 9.20 -2.10 -6.95
N ASP A 85 10.26 -2.79 -7.39
CA ASP A 85 10.47 -3.13 -8.80
C ASP A 85 9.63 -4.34 -9.26
N ASP A 86 9.07 -5.15 -8.34
CA ASP A 86 8.04 -6.18 -8.65
C ASP A 86 6.69 -5.56 -9.04
N PHE A 87 6.46 -4.27 -8.80
CA PHE A 87 5.25 -3.55 -9.23
C PHE A 87 5.26 -3.35 -10.76
N VAL A 88 4.86 -4.41 -11.48
CA VAL A 88 4.80 -4.49 -12.94
C VAL A 88 3.44 -5.06 -13.38
N GLY A 89 2.42 -4.21 -13.43
CA GLY A 89 1.10 -4.51 -14.00
C GLY A 89 1.09 -4.63 -15.53
N GLY A 90 2.14 -5.19 -16.14
CA GLY A 90 2.28 -5.36 -17.58
C GLY A 90 2.69 -4.09 -18.34
N LYS A 91 2.12 -3.89 -19.53
CA LYS A 91 2.42 -2.78 -20.45
C LYS A 91 1.15 -2.12 -20.96
N ASP A 92 1.17 -0.79 -21.09
CA ASP A 92 0.09 -0.03 -21.71
C ASP A 92 0.02 -0.28 -23.24
N PRO A 93 -1.05 0.17 -23.94
CA PRO A 93 -1.15 0.02 -25.40
C PRO A 93 -0.07 0.76 -26.22
N ALA A 94 0.79 1.57 -25.59
CA ALA A 94 1.96 2.19 -26.20
C ALA A 94 3.27 1.42 -25.90
N GLY A 95 3.19 0.28 -25.19
CA GLY A 95 4.30 -0.58 -24.83
C GLY A 95 5.10 -0.12 -23.60
N LYS A 96 4.61 0.88 -22.86
CA LYS A 96 5.27 1.39 -21.65
C LYS A 96 4.86 0.54 -20.45
N THR A 97 5.84 0.15 -19.62
CA THR A 97 5.59 -0.57 -18.36
C THR A 97 4.62 0.19 -17.46
N ILE A 98 3.60 -0.52 -16.96
CA ILE A 98 2.68 0.00 -15.95
C ILE A 98 3.21 -0.39 -14.58
N HIS A 99 3.24 0.57 -13.66
CA HIS A 99 3.82 0.42 -12.32
C HIS A 99 2.77 0.54 -11.23
N HIS A 100 1.61 -0.08 -11.46
CA HIS A 100 0.58 -0.27 -10.46
C HIS A 100 0.31 -1.75 -10.26
N GLN A 101 -0.22 -2.07 -9.09
CA GLN A 101 -0.77 -3.38 -8.77
C GLN A 101 -2.16 -3.18 -8.19
N ILE A 102 -3.11 -3.96 -8.68
CA ILE A 102 -4.46 -4.10 -8.14
C ILE A 102 -4.42 -5.18 -7.05
N PHE A 103 -5.06 -4.92 -5.92
CA PHE A 103 -5.24 -5.89 -4.85
C PHE A 103 -6.75 -6.01 -4.57
N GLU A 104 -7.28 -7.22 -4.58
CA GLU A 104 -8.72 -7.51 -4.44
C GLU A 104 -9.03 -8.17 -3.09
N THR A 105 -10.29 -8.10 -2.66
CA THR A 105 -10.79 -8.87 -1.52
C THR A 105 -12.16 -9.50 -1.78
N ASN A 106 -12.34 -10.74 -1.33
CA ASN A 106 -13.59 -11.50 -1.32
C ASN A 106 -14.44 -11.22 -0.05
N GLN A 107 -14.01 -10.31 0.83
CA GLN A 107 -14.74 -9.95 2.04
C GLN A 107 -15.95 -9.04 1.73
N ASP A 108 -17.11 -9.37 2.30
CA ASP A 108 -18.35 -8.59 2.16
C ASP A 108 -18.22 -7.15 2.72
N ASP A 109 -19.02 -6.23 2.17
CA ASP A 109 -19.20 -4.83 2.62
C ASP A 109 -17.93 -3.93 2.62
N LEU A 110 -16.82 -4.37 2.00
CA LEU A 110 -15.60 -3.59 1.78
C LEU A 110 -15.51 -2.99 0.36
N PRO A 111 -14.58 -2.03 0.10
CA PRO A 111 -14.11 -1.76 -1.26
C PRO A 111 -13.60 -3.07 -1.90
N PRO A 112 -14.04 -3.45 -3.12
CA PRO A 112 -13.63 -4.70 -3.76
C PRO A 112 -12.14 -4.73 -4.10
N ASP A 113 -11.60 -3.59 -4.54
CA ASP A 113 -10.19 -3.46 -4.93
C ASP A 113 -9.53 -2.19 -4.38
N ILE A 114 -8.21 -2.27 -4.24
CA ILE A 114 -7.33 -1.16 -3.94
C ILE A 114 -6.16 -1.23 -4.93
N THR A 115 -5.94 -0.16 -5.69
CA THR A 115 -4.80 -0.04 -6.60
C THR A 115 -3.66 0.75 -5.96
N VAL A 116 -2.47 0.16 -5.84
CA VAL A 116 -1.25 0.87 -5.42
C VAL A 116 -0.40 1.15 -6.66
N ASN A 117 -0.10 2.42 -6.93
CA ASN A 117 0.69 2.86 -8.08
C ASN A 117 2.00 3.50 -7.60
N THR A 118 3.14 2.90 -7.99
CA THR A 118 4.47 3.28 -7.51
C THR A 118 5.17 4.32 -8.38
N LYS A 119 4.60 4.67 -9.55
CA LYS A 119 5.09 5.71 -10.49
C LYS A 119 3.93 6.55 -11.08
N ALA A 120 3.06 7.03 -10.20
CA ALA A 120 1.92 7.89 -10.51
C ALA A 120 2.32 9.19 -11.21
N LEU A 121 1.47 9.70 -12.12
CA LEU A 121 1.70 10.94 -12.87
C LEU A 121 1.28 12.20 -12.10
N ASN A 122 1.36 12.15 -10.77
CA ASN A 122 1.00 13.21 -9.84
C ASN A 122 2.27 13.83 -9.20
N ASN A 123 2.13 14.81 -8.29
CA ASN A 123 3.27 15.48 -7.65
C ASN A 123 4.00 14.65 -6.58
N PHE A 124 3.42 13.54 -6.15
CA PHE A 124 3.94 12.65 -5.12
C PHE A 124 4.67 11.43 -5.71
N GLY A 125 4.37 11.09 -6.97
CA GLY A 125 4.97 9.96 -7.69
C GLY A 125 4.47 8.58 -7.24
N LYS A 126 3.74 8.50 -6.12
CA LYS A 126 3.06 7.29 -5.64
C LYS A 126 1.64 7.65 -5.18
N GLU A 127 0.69 6.75 -5.38
CA GLU A 127 -0.69 6.88 -4.91
C GLU A 127 -1.32 5.52 -4.62
N ILE A 128 -2.30 5.53 -3.70
CA ILE A 128 -3.34 4.50 -3.58
C ILE A 128 -4.60 5.04 -4.25
N SER A 129 -5.31 4.18 -4.99
CA SER A 129 -6.69 4.42 -5.43
C SER A 129 -7.60 3.39 -4.78
N ILE A 130 -8.75 3.82 -4.28
CA ILE A 130 -9.76 2.97 -3.64
C ILE A 130 -11.07 3.18 -4.40
N ASP A 131 -11.61 2.08 -4.94
CA ASP A 131 -12.85 2.07 -5.71
C ASP A 131 -13.98 1.56 -4.79
N LEU A 132 -14.97 2.41 -4.53
CA LEU A 132 -16.09 2.07 -3.65
C LEU A 132 -17.22 1.39 -4.42
N THR A 133 -17.97 0.51 -3.76
CA THR A 133 -19.16 -0.19 -4.31
C THR A 133 -20.31 0.72 -4.79
N GLY A 134 -20.17 2.04 -4.66
CA GLY A 134 -21.03 3.07 -5.25
C GLY A 134 -20.53 3.69 -6.58
N GLY A 135 -19.34 3.32 -7.07
CA GLY A 135 -18.69 3.95 -8.22
C GLY A 135 -17.99 5.28 -7.89
N GLU A 136 -17.61 5.48 -6.62
CA GLU A 136 -16.77 6.60 -6.19
C GLU A 136 -15.31 6.14 -6.20
N HIS A 137 -14.44 6.88 -6.88
CA HIS A 137 -13.01 6.60 -7.02
C HIS A 137 -12.22 7.63 -6.21
N LEU A 138 -11.47 7.18 -5.21
CA LEU A 138 -10.74 8.05 -4.28
C LEU A 138 -9.23 7.83 -4.42
N HIS A 139 -8.47 8.92 -4.55
CA HIS A 139 -7.02 8.86 -4.78
C HIS A 139 -6.25 9.52 -3.63
N TYR A 140 -5.40 8.75 -2.97
CA TYR A 140 -4.58 9.18 -1.84
C TYR A 140 -3.10 9.17 -2.24
N PRO A 141 -2.35 10.28 -2.13
CA PRO A 141 -0.91 10.22 -2.27
C PRO A 141 -0.31 9.40 -1.12
N VAL A 142 0.76 8.65 -1.39
CA VAL A 142 1.40 7.81 -0.37
C VAL A 142 2.91 7.99 -0.31
N SER A 143 3.48 7.79 0.87
CA SER A 143 4.89 7.42 1.02
C SER A 143 4.99 5.90 1.21
N ILE A 144 6.07 5.30 0.69
CA ILE A 144 6.36 3.87 0.88
C ILE A 144 7.80 3.74 1.39
N SER A 145 8.00 3.01 2.49
CA SER A 145 9.30 2.86 3.14
C SER A 145 9.40 1.58 3.97
N SER A 146 10.59 0.98 3.99
CA SER A 146 10.92 -0.08 4.93
C SER A 146 11.13 0.46 6.35
N VAL A 147 10.63 -0.26 7.36
CA VAL A 147 10.75 0.03 8.79
C VAL A 147 11.13 -1.25 9.55
N PRO A 148 11.58 -1.21 10.81
CA PRO A 148 11.84 -2.44 11.57
C PRO A 148 10.62 -3.36 11.61
N THR A 149 10.84 -4.66 11.38
CA THR A 149 9.78 -5.68 11.33
C THR A 149 8.87 -5.64 12.54
N LYS A 150 7.56 -5.77 12.29
CA LYS A 150 6.53 -5.86 13.33
C LYS A 150 5.43 -6.83 12.94
N GLU A 151 4.80 -7.42 13.94
CA GLU A 151 3.65 -8.30 13.82
C GLU A 151 2.35 -7.45 13.75
N ILE A 152 1.49 -7.75 12.77
CA ILE A 152 0.12 -7.20 12.66
C ILE A 152 -0.88 -8.35 12.60
N THR A 153 -2.12 -8.10 13.03
CA THR A 153 -3.23 -9.07 12.90
C THR A 153 -4.18 -8.61 11.80
N LEU A 154 -4.44 -9.49 10.83
CA LEU A 154 -5.36 -9.25 9.73
C LEU A 154 -6.41 -10.34 9.61
N THR A 155 -7.50 -10.02 8.93
CA THR A 155 -8.45 -11.00 8.39
C THR A 155 -8.00 -11.30 6.97
N GLY A 156 -7.61 -12.55 6.71
CA GLY A 156 -7.20 -13.00 5.39
C GLY A 156 -8.36 -13.00 4.41
N ASP A 157 -8.05 -13.11 3.12
CA ASP A 157 -9.08 -13.11 2.06
C ASP A 157 -10.09 -14.26 2.20
N ASN A 158 -9.66 -15.37 2.79
CA ASN A 158 -10.49 -16.53 3.17
C ASN A 158 -11.43 -16.28 4.38
N GLY A 159 -11.38 -15.10 5.02
CA GLY A 159 -12.15 -14.74 6.21
C GLY A 159 -11.57 -15.21 7.55
N GLU A 160 -10.41 -15.89 7.56
CA GLU A 160 -9.75 -16.34 8.79
C GLU A 160 -8.77 -15.27 9.31
N LYS A 161 -8.71 -15.08 10.64
CA LYS A 161 -7.75 -14.13 11.23
C LYS A 161 -6.40 -14.79 11.49
N ARG A 162 -5.33 -14.12 11.07
CA ARG A 162 -3.92 -14.55 11.24
C ARG A 162 -3.02 -13.36 11.56
N ASP A 163 -1.91 -13.66 12.21
CA ASP A 163 -0.83 -12.71 12.48
C ASP A 163 0.23 -12.84 11.37
N VAL A 164 0.77 -11.72 10.89
CA VAL A 164 1.81 -11.67 9.85
C VAL A 164 2.91 -10.68 10.22
N GLU A 165 4.14 -10.99 9.82
CA GLU A 165 5.31 -10.11 9.99
C GLU A 165 5.43 -9.18 8.79
N VAL A 166 5.48 -7.87 9.04
CA VAL A 166 5.52 -6.84 8.00
C VAL A 166 6.57 -5.79 8.32
N ASN A 167 7.14 -5.20 7.26
CA ASN A 167 8.13 -4.14 7.39
C ASN A 167 8.03 -3.09 6.27
N THR A 168 7.18 -3.26 5.25
CA THR A 168 6.98 -2.28 4.17
C THR A 168 5.72 -1.46 4.45
N GLU A 169 5.92 -0.24 4.96
CA GLU A 169 4.83 0.70 5.25
C GLU A 169 4.39 1.44 4.00
N VAL A 170 3.07 1.51 3.77
CA VAL A 170 2.41 2.37 2.79
C VAL A 170 1.55 3.37 3.56
N LYS A 171 2.03 4.60 3.67
CA LYS A 171 1.39 5.63 4.49
C LYS A 171 0.62 6.62 3.63
N LEU A 172 -0.65 6.83 3.95
CA LEU A 172 -1.52 7.79 3.29
C LEU A 172 -1.13 9.21 3.74
N GLU A 173 -0.68 10.03 2.80
CA GLU A 173 -0.26 11.40 3.06
C GLU A 173 -1.46 12.36 3.00
N ASN A 174 -1.47 13.33 3.90
CA ASN A 174 -2.49 14.39 3.90
C ASN A 174 -2.32 15.28 2.65
N TYR A 175 -3.42 15.56 1.96
CA TYR A 175 -3.43 16.48 0.84
C TYR A 175 -4.61 17.45 0.94
N GLU A 176 -4.32 18.71 1.30
CA GLU A 176 -5.28 19.84 1.49
C GLU A 176 -6.29 20.09 0.36
N LYS A 177 -6.22 19.38 -0.78
CA LYS A 177 -7.10 19.49 -1.93
C LYS A 177 -7.91 18.23 -2.25
N ASN A 178 -7.63 17.12 -1.57
CA ASN A 178 -8.45 15.92 -1.67
C ASN A 178 -9.69 16.08 -0.78
N ASP A 179 -10.80 15.49 -1.23
CA ASP A 179 -11.94 15.24 -0.37
C ASP A 179 -11.69 13.88 0.30
N ASP A 180 -11.16 13.90 1.53
CA ASP A 180 -10.99 12.68 2.33
C ASP A 180 -12.34 12.26 2.93
N SER A 181 -13.23 11.83 2.04
CA SER A 181 -14.59 11.38 2.39
C SER A 181 -14.58 10.10 3.25
N LEU A 182 -13.55 9.25 3.13
CA LEU A 182 -13.36 8.08 4.00
C LEU A 182 -12.74 8.43 5.37
N LYS A 183 -12.04 9.57 5.48
CA LYS A 183 -11.33 10.06 6.67
C LYS A 183 -10.14 9.17 7.06
N ILE A 184 -9.35 8.77 6.08
CA ILE A 184 -8.23 7.83 6.23
C ILE A 184 -6.84 8.47 6.01
N GLU A 185 -6.76 9.79 5.80
CA GLU A 185 -5.47 10.49 5.74
C GLU A 185 -4.63 10.27 7.01
N GLY A 186 -3.38 9.86 6.84
CA GLY A 186 -2.47 9.50 7.93
C GLY A 186 -2.46 8.01 8.30
N ASP A 187 -3.38 7.20 7.74
CA ASP A 187 -3.33 5.74 7.87
C ASP A 187 -2.00 5.15 7.38
N THR A 188 -1.64 4.00 7.94
CA THR A 188 -0.45 3.23 7.54
C THR A 188 -0.85 1.80 7.25
N TYR A 189 -0.86 1.44 5.97
CA TYR A 189 -1.09 0.10 5.44
C TYR A 189 0.23 -0.62 5.24
N TYR A 190 0.19 -1.92 4.94
CA TYR A 190 1.40 -2.74 4.82
C TYR A 190 1.37 -3.59 3.57
N LEU A 191 2.49 -3.59 2.85
CA LEU A 191 2.76 -4.57 1.79
C LEU A 191 3.58 -5.71 2.38
N PHE A 192 3.26 -6.94 1.98
CA PHE A 192 3.98 -8.16 2.35
C PHE A 192 3.78 -9.22 1.27
N TYR A 193 4.60 -10.26 1.24
CA TYR A 193 4.32 -11.48 0.48
C TYR A 193 3.56 -12.46 1.39
N ASN A 194 2.45 -13.02 0.91
CA ASN A 194 1.63 -13.96 1.67
C ASN A 194 2.15 -15.40 1.57
N ASP A 195 1.45 -16.33 2.23
CA ASP A 195 1.82 -17.75 2.27
C ASP A 195 1.70 -18.45 0.89
N GLU A 196 0.99 -17.84 -0.06
CA GLU A 196 0.87 -18.28 -1.46
C GLU A 196 1.98 -17.67 -2.36
N GLY A 197 2.86 -16.84 -1.78
CA GLY A 197 3.98 -16.18 -2.46
C GLY A 197 3.59 -14.95 -3.29
N THR A 198 2.31 -14.57 -3.31
CA THR A 198 1.81 -13.36 -3.99
C THR A 198 1.88 -12.15 -3.07
N MET A 199 1.87 -10.95 -3.66
CA MET A 199 1.87 -9.72 -2.88
C MET A 199 0.50 -9.49 -2.25
N SER A 200 0.47 -9.00 -1.02
CA SER A 200 -0.75 -8.63 -0.31
C SER A 200 -0.62 -7.27 0.33
N LEU A 201 -1.75 -6.56 0.39
CA LEU A 201 -1.91 -5.26 1.03
C LEU A 201 -2.80 -5.45 2.26
N ALA A 202 -2.24 -5.30 3.46
CA ALA A 202 -3.01 -5.16 4.68
C ALA A 202 -3.54 -3.72 4.78
N ALA A 203 -4.84 -3.55 4.59
CA ALA A 203 -5.54 -2.26 4.65
C ALA A 203 -6.49 -2.18 5.87
N ARG A 204 -7.12 -1.02 6.05
CA ARG A 204 -8.14 -0.78 7.08
C ARG A 204 -9.35 -1.71 6.88
N ASN A 205 -9.89 -2.30 7.95
CA ASN A 205 -11.23 -2.88 7.91
C ASN A 205 -12.27 -1.74 7.88
N PHE A 206 -12.78 -1.41 6.70
CA PHE A 206 -13.66 -0.25 6.51
C PHE A 206 -15.01 -0.36 7.24
N ASP A 207 -15.53 -1.57 7.49
CA ASP A 207 -16.77 -1.81 8.26
C ASP A 207 -16.54 -1.71 9.78
N GLU A 208 -15.64 -2.52 10.34
CA GLU A 208 -15.42 -2.56 11.79
C GLU A 208 -14.67 -1.28 12.30
N ASN A 209 -13.77 -0.75 11.48
CA ASN A 209 -12.87 0.38 11.80
C ASN A 209 -12.95 1.49 10.71
N PRO A 210 -14.08 2.21 10.55
CA PRO A 210 -14.19 3.36 9.63
C PRO A 210 -13.25 4.52 10.01
N GLY A 211 -12.84 5.32 9.03
CA GLY A 211 -11.75 6.32 9.12
C GLY A 211 -11.86 7.36 10.25
N GLU A 212 -13.06 7.68 10.71
CA GLU A 212 -13.25 8.55 11.90
C GLU A 212 -12.59 8.01 13.19
N LYS A 213 -12.16 6.74 13.20
CA LYS A 213 -11.43 6.09 14.28
C LYS A 213 -9.96 5.90 13.90
N ASP A 214 -9.08 6.02 14.89
CA ASP A 214 -7.68 5.58 14.80
C ASP A 214 -7.61 4.16 14.18
N LEU A 215 -6.63 3.96 13.29
CA LEU A 215 -6.42 2.69 12.60
C LEU A 215 -6.08 1.58 13.60
N ASP A 216 -6.86 0.50 13.60
CA ASP A 216 -6.58 -0.68 14.43
C ASP A 216 -5.68 -1.66 13.67
N SER A 217 -4.36 -1.59 13.92
CA SER A 217 -3.38 -2.50 13.31
C SER A 217 -3.48 -3.95 13.78
N LYS A 218 -4.48 -4.29 14.62
CA LYS A 218 -4.83 -5.65 15.03
C LYS A 218 -6.16 -6.12 14.43
N ASN A 219 -6.71 -5.34 13.52
CA ASN A 219 -7.96 -5.65 12.84
C ASN A 219 -7.95 -5.11 11.40
N MET A 220 -6.89 -5.46 10.68
CA MET A 220 -6.73 -5.12 9.27
C MET A 220 -7.42 -6.16 8.38
N VAL A 221 -7.54 -5.87 7.08
CA VAL A 221 -8.03 -6.82 6.06
C VAL A 221 -6.95 -6.98 5.00
N GLU A 222 -6.74 -8.22 4.58
CA GLU A 222 -5.88 -8.58 3.46
C GLU A 222 -6.60 -8.37 2.13
N TYR A 223 -5.96 -7.61 1.25
CA TYR A 223 -6.26 -7.56 -0.17
C TYR A 223 -5.12 -8.27 -0.92
N VAL A 224 -5.45 -9.25 -1.75
CA VAL A 224 -4.48 -10.10 -2.47
C VAL A 224 -4.25 -9.56 -3.88
N GLN A 225 -3.01 -9.61 -4.35
CA GLN A 225 -2.62 -9.19 -5.70
C GLN A 225 -3.47 -9.86 -6.80
N GLU A 226 -4.21 -9.05 -7.57
CA GLU A 226 -4.83 -9.53 -8.80
C GLU A 226 -3.73 -9.78 -9.85
N TYR A 227 -3.67 -10.99 -10.39
CA TYR A 227 -2.85 -11.24 -11.58
C TYR A 227 -3.46 -10.50 -12.78
N PRO A 228 -2.66 -9.73 -13.56
CA PRO A 228 -3.20 -8.98 -14.70
C PRO A 228 -3.99 -9.90 -15.66
N ASN A 229 -5.24 -9.51 -15.91
CA ASN A 229 -6.34 -10.30 -16.46
C ASN A 229 -6.83 -11.46 -15.57
N SER A 230 -7.73 -11.16 -14.63
CA SER A 230 -8.80 -12.07 -14.18
C SER A 230 -10.16 -11.77 -14.87
N ALA A 231 -10.13 -11.19 -16.08
CA ALA A 231 -11.32 -10.76 -16.81
C ALA A 231 -12.27 -11.91 -17.23
N GLU A 232 -13.20 -12.23 -16.34
CA GLU A 232 -14.44 -13.02 -16.49
C GLU A 232 -14.30 -14.48 -16.94
N ASP A 233 -14.30 -15.39 -15.96
CA ASP A 233 -14.79 -16.77 -16.14
C ASP A 233 -16.31 -16.75 -16.44
N THR A 234 -16.65 -16.50 -17.70
CA THR A 234 -17.99 -16.74 -18.25
C THR A 234 -17.95 -17.95 -19.15
N ALA A 235 -18.14 -19.12 -18.54
CA ALA A 235 -18.31 -20.38 -19.23
C ALA A 235 -19.46 -20.33 -20.26
N ASP A 236 -19.13 -20.45 -21.54
CA ASP A 236 -20.02 -21.00 -22.57
C ASP A 236 -19.29 -22.17 -23.26
N GLU A 237 -19.77 -23.39 -22.99
CA GLU A 237 -19.44 -24.57 -23.79
C GLU A 237 -20.07 -24.42 -25.19
N ASP A 238 -19.28 -24.30 -26.27
CA ASP A 238 -19.42 -25.23 -27.41
C ASP A 238 -18.21 -25.27 -28.36
N THR A 239 -17.63 -26.47 -28.44
CA THR A 239 -17.03 -27.16 -29.60
C THR A 239 -16.86 -26.42 -30.95
N GLU A 240 -15.66 -26.49 -31.54
CA GLU A 240 -15.37 -27.18 -32.83
C GLU A 240 -13.84 -27.35 -33.02
N GLU A 241 -13.45 -28.43 -33.71
CA GLU A 241 -12.06 -28.95 -33.70
C GLU A 241 -11.10 -28.31 -34.72
N THR A 242 -9.84 -28.12 -34.33
CA THR A 242 -8.68 -28.11 -35.25
C THR A 242 -7.51 -28.94 -34.71
N SER A 243 -7.44 -30.21 -35.12
CA SER A 243 -6.56 -31.25 -34.57
C SER A 243 -5.07 -31.19 -34.99
N GLU A 244 -4.52 -30.00 -35.21
CA GLU A 244 -3.07 -29.80 -35.49
C GLU A 244 -2.39 -28.86 -34.47
N ASP A 245 -3.15 -28.11 -33.68
CA ASP A 245 -2.66 -27.06 -32.77
C ASP A 245 -2.33 -27.58 -31.34
N ASN A 246 -2.98 -28.67 -30.92
CA ASN A 246 -2.91 -29.15 -29.53
C ASN A 246 -1.53 -29.71 -29.14
N SER A 247 -0.70 -30.15 -30.10
CA SER A 247 0.64 -30.69 -29.79
C SER A 247 1.66 -29.61 -29.46
N GLU A 248 1.58 -28.44 -30.10
CA GLU A 248 2.51 -27.33 -29.87
C GLU A 248 2.16 -26.62 -28.56
N ASN A 249 0.86 -26.49 -28.25
CA ASN A 249 0.39 -25.97 -26.96
C ASN A 249 0.72 -26.89 -25.77
N GLU A 250 0.68 -28.21 -25.94
CA GLU A 250 1.11 -29.16 -24.90
C GLU A 250 2.62 -29.09 -24.64
N GLU A 251 3.44 -29.01 -25.70
CA GLU A 251 4.91 -28.90 -25.60
C GLU A 251 5.33 -27.57 -24.94
N LYS A 252 4.73 -26.43 -25.32
CA LYS A 252 4.93 -25.13 -24.64
C LYS A 252 4.51 -25.16 -23.17
N ALA A 253 3.38 -25.80 -22.85
CA ALA A 253 2.89 -25.88 -21.48
C ALA A 253 3.85 -26.65 -20.57
N GLU A 254 4.48 -27.71 -21.10
CA GLU A 254 5.54 -28.47 -20.43
C GLU A 254 6.81 -27.62 -20.26
N GLU A 255 7.27 -26.91 -21.30
CA GLU A 255 8.45 -26.00 -21.22
C GLU A 255 8.27 -24.88 -20.18
N TYR A 256 7.11 -24.21 -20.16
CA TYR A 256 6.84 -23.16 -19.16
C TYR A 256 6.71 -23.72 -17.75
N TYR A 257 6.07 -24.88 -17.59
CA TYR A 257 5.96 -25.55 -16.29
C TYR A 257 7.35 -25.93 -15.76
N ASP A 258 8.21 -26.51 -16.60
CA ASP A 258 9.57 -26.90 -16.23
C ASP A 258 10.43 -25.68 -15.83
N SER A 259 10.35 -24.55 -16.54
CA SER A 259 11.10 -23.33 -16.17
C SER A 259 10.63 -22.75 -14.84
N ILE A 260 9.30 -22.64 -14.64
CA ILE A 260 8.72 -22.12 -13.39
C ILE A 260 9.03 -23.06 -12.21
N LYS A 261 8.98 -24.37 -12.43
CA LYS A 261 9.34 -25.38 -11.43
C LYS A 261 10.83 -25.36 -11.11
N ALA A 262 11.70 -25.16 -12.09
CA ALA A 262 13.13 -25.01 -11.86
C ALA A 262 13.45 -23.79 -10.98
N ALA A 263 12.78 -22.65 -11.20
CA ALA A 263 12.91 -21.47 -10.34
C ALA A 263 12.42 -21.73 -8.91
N TRP A 264 11.31 -22.46 -8.75
CA TRP A 264 10.83 -22.91 -7.44
C TRP A 264 11.84 -23.84 -6.75
N GLU A 265 12.33 -24.86 -7.45
CA GLU A 265 13.26 -25.87 -6.92
C GLU A 265 14.64 -25.26 -6.58
N GLU A 266 15.18 -24.36 -7.41
CA GLU A 266 16.45 -23.66 -7.13
C GLU A 266 16.35 -22.79 -5.87
N GLN A 267 15.23 -22.08 -5.68
CA GLN A 267 15.02 -21.26 -4.49
C GLN A 267 14.75 -22.10 -3.23
N GLN A 268 14.05 -23.24 -3.36
CA GLN A 268 13.87 -24.21 -2.27
C GLN A 268 15.23 -24.81 -1.85
N ASP A 269 16.05 -25.26 -2.80
CA ASP A 269 17.40 -25.77 -2.55
C ASP A 269 18.30 -24.70 -1.89
N TYR A 270 18.18 -23.43 -2.30
CA TYR A 270 18.89 -22.32 -1.68
C TYR A 270 18.44 -22.11 -0.23
N ILE A 271 17.14 -22.03 0.04
CA ILE A 271 16.59 -21.93 1.41
C ILE A 271 17.07 -23.09 2.28
N ASP A 272 17.02 -24.33 1.78
CA ASP A 272 17.46 -25.51 2.52
C ASP A 272 18.98 -25.53 2.77
N SER A 273 19.78 -24.88 1.92
CA SER A 273 21.23 -24.74 2.09
C SER A 273 21.66 -23.77 3.20
N ILE A 274 20.78 -22.86 3.62
CA ILE A 274 21.03 -21.90 4.71
C ILE A 274 20.91 -22.64 6.06
N ASP A 275 21.88 -22.48 6.97
CA ASP A 275 21.80 -23.05 8.33
C ASP A 275 21.13 -22.08 9.34
N ASP A 276 21.21 -20.77 9.08
CA ASP A 276 20.76 -19.72 9.99
C ASP A 276 19.25 -19.45 9.81
N PRO A 277 18.41 -19.62 10.84
CA PRO A 277 16.96 -19.44 10.72
C PRO A 277 16.56 -18.00 10.41
N ASP A 278 17.34 -17.00 10.86
CA ASP A 278 17.00 -15.59 10.66
C ASP A 278 17.25 -15.21 9.18
N ILE A 279 18.32 -15.76 8.57
CA ILE A 279 18.61 -15.61 7.14
C ILE A 279 17.63 -16.42 6.27
N LYS A 280 17.10 -17.57 6.74
CA LYS A 280 16.05 -18.30 6.00
C LYS A 280 14.76 -17.50 5.81
N GLN A 281 14.43 -16.58 6.72
CA GLN A 281 13.25 -15.73 6.61
C GLN A 281 13.48 -14.47 5.76
N SER A 282 14.73 -14.10 5.47
CA SER A 282 15.08 -12.89 4.69
C SER A 282 15.22 -13.11 3.18
N VAL A 283 15.04 -14.35 2.71
CA VAL A 283 15.20 -14.73 1.30
C VAL A 283 13.86 -15.00 0.63
N GLN A 284 13.79 -14.72 -0.67
CA GLN A 284 12.60 -14.94 -1.51
C GLN A 284 12.02 -16.34 -1.30
N THR A 285 10.70 -16.48 -1.21
CA THR A 285 10.09 -17.82 -1.07
C THR A 285 10.16 -18.60 -2.40
N PRO A 286 10.10 -19.94 -2.39
CA PRO A 286 10.06 -20.75 -3.62
C PRO A 286 8.89 -20.37 -4.53
N TYR A 287 7.73 -20.07 -3.92
CA TYR A 287 6.54 -19.60 -4.63
C TYR A 287 6.78 -18.22 -5.27
N SER A 288 7.37 -17.27 -4.54
CA SER A 288 7.70 -15.94 -5.08
C SER A 288 8.72 -16.03 -6.23
N ALA A 289 9.69 -16.97 -6.19
CA ALA A 289 10.60 -17.23 -7.30
C ALA A 289 9.86 -17.82 -8.53
N ALA A 290 8.95 -18.77 -8.31
CA ALA A 290 8.10 -19.33 -9.36
C ALA A 290 7.24 -18.24 -10.05
N ILE A 291 6.67 -17.32 -9.26
CA ILE A 291 5.85 -16.21 -9.79
C ILE A 291 6.71 -15.16 -10.51
N ALA A 292 7.92 -14.86 -10.03
CA ALA A 292 8.87 -13.99 -10.73
C ALA A 292 9.25 -14.57 -12.11
N GLU A 293 9.50 -15.88 -12.19
CA GLU A 293 9.80 -16.58 -13.44
C GLU A 293 8.57 -16.63 -14.38
N ALA A 294 7.38 -16.96 -13.87
CA ALA A 294 6.15 -16.93 -14.65
C ALA A 294 5.86 -15.53 -15.24
N THR A 295 6.11 -14.47 -14.45
CA THR A 295 6.02 -13.07 -14.89
C THR A 295 7.09 -12.74 -15.94
N SER A 296 8.26 -13.37 -15.84
CA SER A 296 9.32 -13.26 -16.84
C SER A 296 8.92 -13.87 -18.18
N LEU A 297 8.41 -15.09 -18.15
CA LEU A 297 7.96 -15.82 -19.34
C LEU A 297 6.80 -15.10 -20.05
N GLN A 298 5.84 -14.52 -19.31
CA GLN A 298 4.75 -13.71 -19.88
C GLN A 298 5.26 -12.46 -20.60
N ARG A 299 6.35 -11.86 -20.10
CA ARG A 299 6.97 -10.67 -20.70
C ARG A 299 7.65 -10.98 -22.04
N GLU A 300 8.17 -12.20 -22.18
CA GLU A 300 8.88 -12.70 -23.36
C GLU A 300 7.95 -13.35 -24.38
N ASN A 301 6.86 -13.97 -23.89
CA ASN A 301 5.87 -14.71 -24.68
C ASN A 301 4.44 -14.16 -24.42
N PRO A 302 4.13 -12.93 -24.87
CA PRO A 302 2.88 -12.25 -24.54
C PRO A 302 1.62 -12.88 -25.17
N ASP A 303 1.79 -13.75 -26.17
CA ASP A 303 0.67 -14.49 -26.79
C ASP A 303 0.32 -15.77 -26.00
N ASP A 304 1.20 -16.25 -25.11
CA ASP A 304 1.08 -17.53 -24.39
C ASP A 304 0.68 -17.38 -22.90
N VAL A 305 0.22 -16.18 -22.50
CA VAL A 305 -0.05 -15.81 -21.09
C VAL A 305 -0.93 -16.81 -20.34
N GLU A 306 -2.01 -17.29 -20.95
CA GLU A 306 -2.95 -18.23 -20.28
C GLU A 306 -2.33 -19.62 -20.08
N ILE A 307 -1.41 -20.03 -20.96
CA ILE A 307 -0.65 -21.28 -20.81
C ILE A 307 0.33 -21.13 -19.63
N ILE A 308 1.03 -20.00 -19.58
CA ILE A 308 2.00 -19.69 -18.53
C ILE A 308 1.31 -19.56 -17.15
N LYS A 309 0.16 -18.89 -17.07
CA LYS A 309 -0.67 -18.83 -15.84
C LYS A 309 -1.08 -20.23 -15.37
N LYS A 310 -1.56 -21.08 -16.28
CA LYS A 310 -1.94 -22.46 -15.96
C LYS A 310 -0.74 -23.29 -15.48
N SER A 311 0.43 -23.11 -16.08
CA SER A 311 1.67 -23.77 -15.66
C SER A 311 2.16 -23.27 -14.29
N ALA A 312 2.11 -21.96 -14.04
CA ALA A 312 2.41 -21.37 -12.73
C ALA A 312 1.50 -21.92 -11.64
N LYS A 313 0.18 -21.97 -11.90
CA LYS A 313 -0.80 -22.50 -10.95
C LYS A 313 -0.50 -23.95 -10.55
N LYS A 314 -0.09 -24.82 -11.49
CA LYS A 314 0.30 -26.20 -11.17
C LYS A 314 1.46 -26.27 -10.18
N VAL A 315 2.49 -25.45 -10.37
CA VAL A 315 3.66 -25.41 -9.48
C VAL A 315 3.27 -24.90 -8.10
N VAL A 316 2.40 -23.89 -8.02
CA VAL A 316 1.86 -23.38 -6.74
C VAL A 316 0.98 -24.43 -6.04
N ASP A 317 0.12 -25.14 -6.78
CA ASP A 317 -0.75 -26.21 -6.27
C ASP A 317 0.03 -27.50 -5.89
N GLY A 318 1.31 -27.61 -6.27
CA GLY A 318 2.19 -28.73 -5.93
C GLY A 318 2.06 -29.96 -6.83
N GLU A 319 1.63 -29.79 -8.09
CA GLU A 319 1.69 -30.84 -9.14
C GLU A 319 3.12 -31.06 -9.67
#